data_AF-A0AAD6N711-F1
#
_entry.id   AF-A0AAD6N711-F1
#
_cell.length_a   1.000
_cell.length_b   1.000
_cell.length_c   1.000
_cell.angle_alpha   90.00
_cell.angle_beta   90.00
_cell.angle_gamma   90.00
#
_symmetry.space_group_name_H-M   'P 1'
#
loop_
_entity.id
_entity.type
_entity.pdbx_description
1 polymer ?
#
loop_
_entity_poly.entity_id
_entity_poly.type
_entity_poly.pdbx_seq_one_letter_code
_entity_poly.pdbx_strand_id
1 'polypeptide(L)'
;MNALKPFELPDFWVLQVHLEAFKASKVMRRIFPIIDFELFDETIRTAYKHPGPTFGYGQASARVCVIAFITFVSRLPPMPQVLQESPSLDCAQALTILTLIELSAGNMQATNYYAGITARLIFVLGGNIPDGQAYSFDKRRQQKDQQLRNLFWICYTMDKDISLRTDQPPTISDENCDLTLPPGYLERAFLDVEDEDAPFLGPVFPFDLRLSIIKARVHRELYSVSSLRKSDAELLKSIRELDDELEEWRLSVPPTWRPTMSFSLETSDPNMGMHSVLLRLNYHFCMAIIHQASGRCKSWMEGQSGIVDGVSSSMALSVEASRSSLCYLEAAEHVVVDGVFWTLIFYPMSALLTIFCSILQTPLDPHSHEDLNRLKVATIMMERVFSRKLPDHELVRFKMVADFITELKRMAECAIDKAWAEQRASHMAK
;
A
#
# COMPACT_ATOMS: atom_id res chain seq x y z
N MET A 1 25.60 -1.10 -22.66
CA MET A 1 24.99 -2.18 -21.84
C MET A 1 26.12 -2.95 -21.17
N ASN A 2 26.43 -2.64 -19.90
CA ASN A 2 27.35 -3.47 -19.13
C ASN A 2 26.67 -4.84 -18.95
N ALA A 3 27.26 -5.88 -19.54
CA ALA A 3 26.83 -7.24 -19.30
C ALA A 3 26.90 -7.51 -17.78
N LEU A 4 25.76 -7.83 -17.16
CA LEU A 4 25.72 -8.41 -15.82
C LEU A 4 26.66 -9.60 -15.85
N LYS A 5 27.78 -9.53 -15.12
CA LYS A 5 28.72 -10.64 -14.98
C LYS A 5 28.16 -11.55 -13.89
N PRO A 6 27.55 -12.70 -14.22
CA PRO A 6 26.79 -13.52 -13.27
C PRO A 6 27.65 -14.18 -12.16
N PHE A 7 28.97 -13.97 -12.20
CA PHE A 7 29.96 -14.49 -11.25
C PHE A 7 30.94 -13.42 -10.76
N GLU A 8 30.56 -12.15 -10.86
CA GLU A 8 31.32 -11.06 -10.27
C GLU A 8 31.12 -11.10 -8.75
N LEU A 9 32.23 -11.30 -8.06
CA LEU A 9 32.26 -11.31 -6.60
C LEU A 9 32.31 -9.86 -6.10
N PRO A 10 31.68 -9.57 -4.95
CA PRO A 10 31.95 -8.33 -4.25
C PRO A 10 33.41 -8.27 -3.79
N ASP A 11 33.86 -7.11 -3.34
CA ASP A 11 35.19 -6.98 -2.76
C ASP A 11 35.36 -7.96 -1.59
N PHE A 12 36.54 -8.57 -1.49
CA PHE A 12 36.84 -9.58 -0.46
C PHE A 12 36.58 -9.06 0.97
N TRP A 13 36.80 -7.76 1.19
CA TRP A 13 36.50 -7.09 2.45
C TRP A 13 35.01 -7.17 2.83
N VAL A 14 34.10 -6.99 1.86
CA VAL A 14 32.65 -7.07 2.08
C VAL A 14 32.26 -8.46 2.56
N LEU A 15 32.78 -9.50 1.91
CA LEU A 15 32.58 -10.88 2.37
C LEU A 15 33.08 -11.08 3.80
N GLN A 16 34.28 -10.59 4.13
CA GLN A 16 34.89 -10.79 5.43
C GLN A 16 34.06 -10.17 6.55
N VAL A 17 33.52 -8.96 6.34
CA VAL A 17 32.64 -8.30 7.31
C VAL A 17 31.38 -9.12 7.58
N HIS A 18 30.71 -9.61 6.54
CA HIS A 18 29.50 -10.44 6.69
C HIS A 18 29.79 -11.80 7.32
N LEU A 19 30.91 -12.44 6.96
CA LEU A 19 31.33 -13.72 7.54
C LEU A 19 31.63 -13.59 9.04
N GLU A 20 32.34 -12.55 9.46
CA GLU A 20 32.64 -12.30 10.87
C GLU A 20 31.38 -11.94 11.68
N ALA A 21 30.45 -11.19 11.10
CA ALA A 21 29.14 -10.92 11.72
C ALA A 21 28.34 -12.23 11.93
N PHE A 22 28.34 -13.12 10.94
CA PHE A 22 27.68 -14.43 11.05
C PHE A 22 28.36 -15.32 12.11
N LYS A 23 29.71 -15.36 12.17
CA LYS A 23 30.48 -16.09 13.18
C LYS A 23 30.21 -15.59 14.60
N ALA A 24 30.11 -14.27 14.79
CA ALA A 24 29.85 -13.67 16.09
C ALA A 24 28.44 -14.01 16.63
N SER A 25 27.48 -14.26 15.75
CA SER A 25 26.09 -14.57 16.14
C SER A 25 25.89 -16.04 16.51
N LYS A 26 25.85 -16.33 17.82
CA LYS A 26 25.56 -17.69 18.34
C LYS A 26 24.16 -18.20 17.96
N VAL A 27 23.20 -17.29 17.78
CA VAL A 27 21.81 -17.63 17.42
C VAL A 27 21.72 -18.00 15.94
N MET A 28 22.32 -17.21 15.05
CA MET A 28 22.28 -17.48 13.60
C MET A 28 23.00 -18.78 13.24
N ARG A 29 24.17 -19.02 13.84
CA ARG A 29 24.90 -20.30 13.66
C ARG A 29 24.11 -21.53 14.10
N ARG A 30 23.20 -21.37 15.06
CA ARG A 30 22.42 -22.48 15.62
C ARG A 30 21.14 -22.74 14.84
N ILE A 31 20.51 -21.69 14.32
CA ILE A 31 19.24 -21.78 13.59
C ILE A 31 19.50 -22.10 12.10
N PHE A 32 20.60 -21.59 11.54
CA PHE A 32 20.95 -21.74 10.13
C PHE A 32 22.41 -22.22 9.99
N PRO A 33 22.70 -23.51 10.25
CA PRO A 33 24.06 -24.07 10.11
C PRO A 33 24.40 -24.33 8.63
N ILE A 34 24.26 -23.31 7.79
CA ILE A 34 24.33 -23.41 6.33
C ILE A 34 25.76 -23.49 5.79
N ILE A 35 26.76 -23.21 6.63
CA ILE A 35 28.18 -23.31 6.30
C ILE A 35 28.97 -23.90 7.46
N ASP A 36 30.01 -24.67 7.14
CA ASP A 36 31.09 -25.03 8.07
C ASP A 36 32.26 -24.05 7.86
N PHE A 37 32.85 -23.51 8.93
CA PHE A 37 33.81 -22.41 8.79
C PHE A 37 35.13 -22.81 8.14
N GLU A 38 35.62 -24.02 8.40
CA GLU A 38 36.88 -24.48 7.84
C GLU A 38 36.72 -24.80 6.35
N LEU A 39 35.63 -25.47 5.99
CA LEU A 39 35.30 -25.79 4.58
C LEU A 39 34.89 -24.55 3.78
N PHE A 40 34.27 -23.57 4.43
CA PHE A 40 33.88 -22.33 3.76
C PHE A 40 35.11 -21.45 3.45
N ASP A 41 36.14 -21.43 4.30
CA ASP A 41 37.41 -20.75 3.98
C ASP A 41 38.11 -21.36 2.74
N GLU A 42 37.97 -22.65 2.48
CA GLU A 42 38.43 -23.30 1.24
C GLU A 42 37.59 -22.88 0.03
N THR A 43 36.27 -22.75 0.22
CA THR A 43 35.33 -22.24 -0.79
C THR A 43 35.67 -20.80 -1.16
N ILE A 44 35.98 -19.95 -0.18
CA ILE A 44 36.39 -18.55 -0.39
C ILE A 44 37.71 -18.47 -1.16
N ARG A 45 38.73 -19.25 -0.75
CA ARG A 45 40.02 -19.31 -1.46
C ARG A 45 39.85 -19.73 -2.92
N THR A 46 38.95 -20.68 -3.19
CA THR A 46 38.62 -21.15 -4.54
C THR A 46 37.89 -20.06 -5.34
N ALA A 47 36.95 -19.33 -4.72
CA ALA A 47 36.15 -18.29 -5.36
C ALA A 47 36.98 -17.06 -5.78
N TYR A 48 37.86 -16.58 -4.90
CA TYR A 48 38.68 -15.36 -5.09
C TYR A 48 40.02 -15.60 -5.78
N LYS A 49 40.38 -16.85 -6.10
CA LYS A 49 41.55 -17.14 -6.92
C LYS A 49 41.44 -16.38 -8.26
N HIS A 50 42.54 -15.75 -8.70
CA HIS A 50 42.55 -14.98 -9.96
C HIS A 50 41.99 -15.82 -11.11
N PRO A 51 40.98 -15.33 -11.85
CA PRO A 51 40.41 -16.08 -12.96
C PRO A 51 41.47 -16.19 -14.06
N GLY A 52 41.74 -17.40 -14.52
CA GLY A 52 42.39 -17.61 -15.81
C GLY A 52 41.43 -17.27 -16.96
N PRO A 53 41.78 -17.56 -18.22
CA PRO A 53 40.89 -17.34 -19.38
C PRO A 53 39.58 -18.14 -19.31
N THR A 54 39.52 -19.20 -18.48
CA THR A 54 38.31 -19.96 -18.14
C THR A 54 38.28 -20.26 -16.64
N PHE A 55 37.08 -20.48 -16.08
CA PHE A 55 36.94 -20.89 -14.68
C PHE A 55 37.55 -22.27 -14.47
N GLY A 56 38.37 -22.41 -13.42
CA GLY A 56 38.85 -23.72 -12.97
C GLY A 56 37.71 -24.59 -12.45
N TYR A 57 37.93 -25.91 -12.37
CA TYR A 57 36.97 -26.85 -11.79
C TYR A 57 36.52 -26.39 -10.40
N GLY A 58 35.21 -26.26 -10.17
CA GLY A 58 34.63 -25.82 -8.89
C GLY A 58 34.67 -24.30 -8.62
N GLN A 59 35.32 -23.50 -9.46
CA GLN A 59 35.45 -22.05 -9.22
C GLN A 59 34.13 -21.28 -9.41
N ALA A 60 33.34 -21.65 -10.44
CA ALA A 60 32.05 -21.03 -10.68
C ALA A 60 31.06 -21.32 -9.53
N SER A 61 31.00 -22.57 -9.05
CA SER A 61 30.15 -22.95 -7.92
C SER A 61 30.61 -22.31 -6.61
N ALA A 62 31.92 -22.20 -6.38
CA ALA A 62 32.47 -21.48 -5.22
C ALA A 62 32.08 -19.99 -5.23
N ARG A 63 32.11 -19.34 -6.40
CA ARG A 63 31.68 -17.94 -6.54
C ARG A 63 30.20 -17.74 -6.28
N VAL A 64 29.34 -18.62 -6.82
CA VAL A 64 27.90 -18.59 -6.55
C VAL A 64 27.61 -18.85 -5.07
N CYS A 65 28.32 -19.78 -4.44
CA CYS A 65 28.18 -20.07 -3.01
C CYS A 65 28.50 -18.84 -2.15
N VAL A 66 29.57 -18.10 -2.47
CA VAL A 66 29.93 -16.84 -1.81
C VAL A 66 28.86 -15.76 -2.02
N ILE A 67 28.36 -15.59 -3.25
CA ILE A 67 27.31 -14.60 -3.55
C ILE A 67 26.01 -14.95 -2.82
N ALA A 68 25.62 -16.23 -2.79
CA ALA A 68 24.44 -16.69 -2.08
C ALA A 68 24.56 -16.50 -0.57
N PHE A 69 25.73 -16.82 0.01
CA PHE A 69 26.03 -16.57 1.42
C PHE A 69 25.96 -15.09 1.76
N ILE A 70 26.63 -14.22 1.00
CA ILE A 70 26.59 -12.77 1.23
C ILE A 70 25.17 -12.25 1.05
N THR A 71 24.42 -12.69 0.04
CA THR A 71 23.03 -12.25 -0.14
C THR A 71 22.15 -12.69 1.02
N PHE A 72 22.34 -13.91 1.53
CA PHE A 72 21.62 -14.43 2.70
C PHE A 72 21.95 -13.63 3.97
N VAL A 73 23.23 -13.32 4.20
CA VAL A 73 23.68 -12.56 5.37
C VAL A 73 23.42 -11.05 5.22
N SER A 74 23.37 -10.52 3.99
CA SER A 74 23.16 -9.09 3.68
C SER A 74 21.69 -8.71 3.58
N ARG A 75 20.79 -9.67 3.30
CA ARG A 75 19.32 -9.45 3.33
C ARG A 75 18.75 -9.36 4.74
N LEU A 76 19.61 -9.38 5.75
CA LEU A 76 19.28 -8.96 7.09
C LEU A 76 20.33 -7.93 7.49
N PRO A 77 20.02 -6.62 7.61
CA PRO A 77 20.76 -5.88 8.62
C PRO A 77 20.51 -6.64 9.93
N PRO A 78 21.52 -6.85 10.79
CA PRO A 78 21.24 -7.23 12.16
C PRO A 78 20.43 -6.07 12.76
N MET A 79 19.10 -6.16 12.67
CA MET A 79 18.16 -5.27 13.34
C MET A 79 18.55 -5.06 14.81
N PRO A 80 19.09 -6.07 15.53
CA PRO A 80 19.62 -5.83 16.87
C PRO A 80 20.75 -4.79 16.95
N GLN A 81 21.63 -4.68 15.95
CA GLN A 81 22.72 -3.70 15.94
C GLN A 81 22.22 -2.30 15.52
N VAL A 82 21.36 -2.21 14.50
CA VAL A 82 20.72 -0.94 14.08
C VAL A 82 19.84 -0.36 15.21
N LEU A 83 19.17 -1.22 15.99
CA LEU A 83 18.37 -0.83 17.16
C LEU A 83 19.21 -0.60 18.43
N GLN A 84 20.50 -0.96 18.43
CA GLN A 84 21.45 -0.71 19.52
C GLN A 84 22.21 0.61 19.36
N GLU A 85 22.28 1.15 18.14
CA GLU A 85 22.84 2.47 17.88
C GLU A 85 21.89 3.58 18.34
N SER A 86 22.45 4.75 18.68
CA SER A 86 21.65 5.92 19.02
C SER A 86 20.77 6.32 17.83
N PRO A 87 19.48 6.66 18.06
CA PRO A 87 18.58 7.13 17.00
C PRO A 87 19.24 8.20 16.15
N SER A 88 19.26 8.00 14.83
CA SER A 88 19.91 8.87 13.86
C SER A 88 19.05 9.06 12.62
N LEU A 89 19.27 10.16 11.90
CA LEU A 89 18.60 10.43 10.63
C LEU A 89 18.84 9.29 9.62
N ASP A 90 20.07 8.79 9.54
CA ASP A 90 20.44 7.71 8.62
C ASP A 90 19.68 6.41 8.94
N CYS A 91 19.50 6.10 10.22
CA CYS A 91 18.70 4.96 10.68
C CYS A 91 17.22 5.12 10.30
N ALA A 92 16.65 6.31 10.50
CA ALA A 92 15.29 6.61 10.08
C ALA A 92 15.11 6.48 8.56
N GLN A 93 16.06 7.01 7.76
CA GLN A 93 16.04 6.88 6.31
C GLN A 93 16.11 5.42 5.86
N ALA A 94 17.04 4.65 6.42
CA ALA A 94 17.21 3.23 6.09
C ALA A 94 15.93 2.44 6.35
N LEU A 95 15.28 2.64 7.50
CA LEU A 95 14.05 1.94 7.85
C LEU A 95 12.84 2.42 7.05
N THR A 96 12.75 3.71 6.69
CA THR A 96 11.74 4.19 5.74
C THR A 96 11.92 3.51 4.37
N ILE A 97 13.16 3.41 3.87
CA ILE A 97 13.47 2.75 2.59
C ILE A 97 13.10 1.26 2.65
N LEU A 98 13.47 0.55 3.72
CA LEU A 98 13.10 -0.85 3.91
C LEU A 98 11.58 -1.04 3.96
N THR A 99 10.86 -0.14 4.63
CA THR A 99 9.38 -0.16 4.66
C THR A 99 8.80 -0.03 3.24
N LEU A 100 9.32 0.89 2.42
CA LEU A 100 8.87 1.08 1.04
C LEU A 100 9.18 -0.11 0.13
N ILE A 101 10.36 -0.73 0.30
CA ILE A 101 10.76 -1.93 -0.46
C ILE A 101 9.84 -3.11 -0.12
N GLU A 102 9.61 -3.39 1.16
CA GLU A 102 8.75 -4.50 1.59
C GLU A 102 7.28 -4.26 1.19
N LEU A 103 6.81 -3.01 1.23
CA LEU A 103 5.47 -2.65 0.74
C LEU A 103 5.36 -2.95 -0.76
N SER A 104 6.36 -2.56 -1.54
CA SER A 104 6.39 -2.80 -2.99
C SER A 104 6.50 -4.29 -3.34
N ALA A 105 7.11 -5.09 -2.47
CA ALA A 105 7.19 -6.56 -2.59
C ALA A 105 5.95 -7.29 -2.03
N GLY A 106 4.97 -6.56 -1.48
CA GLY A 106 3.76 -7.12 -0.89
C GLY A 106 3.99 -7.87 0.42
N ASN A 107 5.12 -7.67 1.09
CA ASN A 107 5.41 -8.26 2.39
C ASN A 107 4.83 -7.39 3.51
N MET A 108 3.52 -7.48 3.69
CA MET A 108 2.80 -6.65 4.67
C MET A 108 3.27 -6.86 6.11
N GLN A 109 3.71 -8.07 6.46
CA GLN A 109 4.22 -8.35 7.79
C GLN A 109 5.52 -7.58 8.07
N ALA A 110 6.50 -7.64 7.17
CA ALA A 110 7.74 -6.89 7.32
C ALA A 110 7.50 -5.38 7.24
N THR A 111 6.61 -4.95 6.34
CA THR A 111 6.18 -3.55 6.22
C THR A 111 5.66 -3.02 7.55
N ASN A 112 4.78 -3.75 8.23
CA ASN A 112 4.24 -3.36 9.54
C ASN A 112 5.30 -3.25 10.63
N TYR A 113 6.25 -4.20 10.68
CA TYR A 113 7.35 -4.14 11.65
C TYR A 113 8.25 -2.93 11.42
N TYR A 114 8.69 -2.70 10.18
CA TYR A 114 9.57 -1.58 9.86
C TYR A 114 8.85 -0.24 10.02
N ALA A 115 7.58 -0.13 9.63
CA ALA A 115 6.78 1.07 9.84
C ALA A 115 6.67 1.41 11.33
N GLY A 116 6.40 0.41 12.19
CA GLY A 116 6.31 0.61 13.64
C GLY A 116 7.61 1.12 14.27
N ILE A 117 8.75 0.54 13.87
CA ILE A 117 10.07 0.97 14.33
C ILE A 117 10.40 2.37 13.81
N THR A 118 10.15 2.63 12.53
CA THR A 118 10.42 3.93 11.90
C THR A 118 9.60 5.03 12.56
N ALA A 119 8.32 4.80 12.82
CA ALA A 119 7.46 5.75 13.52
C ALA A 119 8.06 6.15 14.88
N ARG A 120 8.56 5.18 15.66
CA ARG A 120 9.22 5.45 16.94
C ARG A 120 10.50 6.26 16.77
N LEU A 121 11.32 5.98 15.76
CA LEU A 121 12.52 6.78 15.49
C LEU A 121 12.17 8.22 15.10
N ILE A 122 11.15 8.42 14.27
CA ILE A 122 10.67 9.76 13.90
C ILE A 122 10.27 10.56 15.14
N PHE A 123 9.54 9.94 16.08
CA PHE A 123 9.19 10.60 17.35
C PHE A 123 10.42 10.91 18.21
N VAL A 124 11.38 9.98 18.33
CA VAL A 124 12.59 10.22 19.14
C VAL A 124 13.45 11.34 18.55
N LEU A 125 13.51 11.43 17.22
CA LEU A 125 14.25 12.48 16.52
C LEU A 125 13.48 13.81 16.41
N GLY A 126 12.20 13.84 16.80
CA GLY A 126 11.36 15.04 16.77
C GLY A 126 10.78 15.40 15.40
N GLY A 127 10.78 14.49 14.42
CA GLY A 127 10.27 14.78 13.06
C GLY A 127 8.77 15.06 12.97
N ASN A 128 8.03 14.66 14.00
CA ASN A 128 6.59 14.88 14.16
C ASN A 128 6.23 16.36 14.42
N ILE A 129 7.22 17.20 14.79
CA ILE A 129 7.02 18.63 15.04
C ILE A 129 7.98 19.41 14.13
N PRO A 130 7.53 20.44 13.39
CA PRO A 130 8.44 21.31 12.66
C PRO A 130 9.37 22.04 13.64
N ASP A 131 10.65 22.18 13.29
CA ASP A 131 11.58 22.94 14.14
C ASP A 131 11.12 24.41 14.23
N GLY A 132 10.83 24.85 15.45
CA GLY A 132 10.46 26.24 15.76
C GLY A 132 11.63 27.23 15.60
N GLN A 133 12.86 26.73 15.42
CA GLN A 133 14.04 27.57 15.14
C GLN A 133 14.22 27.82 13.65
N ALA A 134 13.23 28.46 13.02
CA ALA A 134 13.29 28.96 11.64
C ALA A 134 14.46 29.94 11.35
N TYR A 135 15.24 30.30 12.36
CA TYR A 135 16.37 31.23 12.31
C TYR A 135 17.71 30.61 12.72
N SER A 136 17.87 29.28 12.60
CA SER A 136 19.20 28.68 12.67
C SER A 136 20.02 29.13 11.46
N PHE A 137 21.14 29.82 11.68
CA PHE A 137 22.11 30.14 10.62
C PHE A 137 22.86 28.90 10.09
N ASP A 138 22.68 27.73 10.73
CA ASP A 138 23.27 26.47 10.28
C ASP A 138 22.40 25.78 9.21
N LYS A 139 22.76 26.02 7.94
CA LYS A 139 22.14 25.40 6.77
C LYS A 139 22.11 23.86 6.86
N ARG A 140 23.13 23.22 7.46
CA ARG A 140 23.17 21.74 7.56
C ARG A 140 22.15 21.22 8.55
N ARG A 141 21.93 21.92 9.66
CA ARG A 141 20.87 21.57 10.62
C ARG A 141 19.50 21.67 9.95
N GLN A 142 19.21 22.81 9.31
CA GLN A 142 17.95 23.03 8.59
C GLN A 142 17.67 21.93 7.54
N GLN A 143 18.70 21.49 6.80
CA GLN A 143 18.56 20.39 5.84
C GLN A 143 18.19 19.06 6.51
N LYS A 144 18.79 18.76 7.67
CA LYS A 144 18.47 17.53 8.43
C LYS A 144 17.04 17.57 8.96
N ASP A 145 16.61 18.70 9.50
CA ASP A 145 15.26 18.86 10.04
C ASP A 145 14.21 18.76 8.93
N GLN A 146 14.46 19.39 7.78
CA GLN A 146 13.61 19.25 6.60
C GLN A 146 13.55 17.80 6.10
N GLN A 147 14.69 17.10 6.06
CA GLN A 147 14.71 15.70 5.66
C GLN A 147 13.93 14.82 6.65
N LEU A 148 14.09 15.05 7.95
CA LEU A 148 13.35 14.33 8.97
C LEU A 148 11.84 14.59 8.88
N ARG A 149 11.44 15.83 8.59
CA ARG A 149 10.05 16.21 8.33
C ARG A 149 9.49 15.53 7.08
N ASN A 150 10.30 15.36 6.05
CA ASN A 150 9.89 14.60 4.86
C ASN A 150 9.67 13.12 5.21
N LEU A 151 10.58 12.50 5.97
CA LEU A 151 10.40 11.12 6.44
C LEU A 151 9.15 10.97 7.31
N PHE A 152 8.87 11.94 8.19
CA PHE A 152 7.62 11.97 8.95
C PHE A 152 6.41 11.90 8.04
N TRP A 153 6.32 12.72 7.00
CA TRP A 153 5.16 12.71 6.09
C TRP A 153 5.05 11.41 5.27
N ILE A 154 6.17 10.84 4.83
CA ILE A 154 6.17 9.51 4.19
C ILE A 154 5.62 8.47 5.16
N CYS A 155 6.16 8.40 6.38
CA CYS A 155 5.71 7.44 7.39
C CYS A 155 4.27 7.67 7.81
N TYR A 156 3.84 8.93 7.97
CA TYR A 156 2.47 9.30 8.33
C TYR A 156 1.48 8.81 7.28
N THR A 157 1.72 9.16 6.01
CA THR A 157 0.81 8.77 4.93
C THR A 157 0.72 7.26 4.76
N MET A 158 1.86 6.55 4.85
CA MET A 158 1.90 5.09 4.80
C MET A 158 1.20 4.44 5.98
N ASP A 159 1.40 4.94 7.20
CA ASP A 159 0.76 4.41 8.43
C ASP A 159 -0.77 4.45 8.28
N LYS A 160 -1.35 5.57 7.82
CA LYS A 160 -2.82 5.68 7.64
C LYS A 160 -3.35 4.75 6.57
N ASP A 161 -2.60 4.63 5.48
CA ASP A 161 -3.01 3.80 4.37
C ASP A 161 -2.93 2.31 4.75
N ILE A 162 -1.80 1.86 5.32
CA ILE A 162 -1.60 0.47 5.76
C ILE A 162 -2.60 0.07 6.86
N SER A 163 -2.88 0.96 7.83
CA SER A 163 -3.88 0.70 8.87
C SER A 163 -5.27 0.43 8.31
N LEU A 164 -5.73 1.25 7.36
CA LEU A 164 -7.01 1.03 6.68
C LEU A 164 -7.01 -0.23 5.81
N ARG A 165 -5.86 -0.60 5.24
CA ARG A 165 -5.71 -1.82 4.44
C ARG A 165 -5.78 -3.10 5.26
N THR A 166 -5.25 -3.05 6.47
CA THR A 166 -5.01 -4.23 7.31
C THR A 166 -5.97 -4.34 8.49
N ASP A 167 -6.84 -3.35 8.67
CA ASP A 167 -7.69 -3.18 9.85
C ASP A 167 -6.89 -3.17 11.17
N GLN A 168 -5.61 -2.76 11.08
CA GLN A 168 -4.72 -2.61 12.23
C GLN A 168 -4.70 -1.17 12.70
N PRO A 169 -4.58 -0.92 14.01
CA PRO A 169 -4.52 0.44 14.53
C PRO A 169 -3.26 1.16 14.00
N PRO A 170 -3.36 2.46 13.67
CA PRO A 170 -2.22 3.27 13.27
C PRO A 170 -1.21 3.42 14.42
N THR A 171 0.07 3.44 14.06
CA THR A 171 1.17 3.62 15.00
C THR A 171 1.35 5.09 15.38
N ILE A 172 1.12 5.99 14.44
CA ILE A 172 1.33 7.43 14.63
C ILE A 172 0.00 8.06 15.06
N SER A 173 -0.14 8.54 16.28
CA SER A 173 -1.37 9.24 16.69
C SER A 173 -1.28 10.73 16.33
N ASP A 174 -2.37 11.27 15.76
CA ASP A 174 -2.44 12.66 15.32
C ASP A 174 -2.24 13.64 16.49
N GLU A 175 -2.71 13.27 17.69
CA GLU A 175 -2.59 14.07 18.91
C GLU A 175 -1.11 14.30 19.34
N ASN A 176 -0.19 13.52 18.79
CA ASN A 176 1.25 13.63 19.05
C ASN A 176 2.01 14.28 17.89
N CYS A 177 1.31 14.84 16.89
CA CYS A 177 1.92 15.37 15.68
C CYS A 177 1.47 16.79 15.39
N ASP A 178 2.37 17.61 14.86
CA ASP A 178 2.00 18.80 14.13
C ASP A 178 1.77 18.42 12.67
N LEU A 179 0.55 18.59 12.18
CA LEU A 179 0.13 18.23 10.81
C LEU A 179 0.10 19.44 9.86
N THR A 180 0.77 20.54 10.22
CA THR A 180 0.95 21.69 9.34
C THR A 180 1.68 21.26 8.08
N LEU A 181 1.02 21.46 6.94
CA LEU A 181 1.53 21.09 5.62
C LEU A 181 2.88 21.79 5.33
N PRO A 182 3.80 21.13 4.60
CA PRO A 182 5.04 21.77 4.20
C PRO A 182 4.78 23.05 3.38
N PRO A 183 5.57 24.12 3.56
CA PRO A 183 5.41 25.34 2.78
C PRO A 183 5.46 25.06 1.27
N GLY A 184 4.55 25.68 0.51
CA GLY A 184 4.48 25.50 -0.94
C GLY A 184 3.97 24.13 -1.40
N TYR A 185 3.42 23.29 -0.49
CA TYR A 185 3.01 21.93 -0.84
C TYR A 185 1.84 21.89 -1.82
N LEU A 186 0.81 22.72 -1.65
CA LEU A 186 -0.39 22.70 -2.50
C LEU A 186 -0.08 23.10 -3.95
N GLU A 187 0.90 24.00 -4.12
CA GLU A 187 1.38 24.47 -5.40
C GLU A 187 2.14 23.37 -6.17
N ARG A 188 2.76 22.42 -5.46
CA ARG A 188 3.56 21.34 -6.07
C ARG A 188 2.90 19.96 -6.09
N ALA A 189 1.94 19.68 -5.21
CA ALA A 189 1.30 18.36 -5.07
C ALA A 189 0.56 17.89 -6.35
N PHE A 190 0.19 18.84 -7.22
CA PHE A 190 -0.52 18.63 -8.47
C PHE A 190 0.28 19.08 -9.70
N LEU A 191 1.61 19.13 -9.58
CA LEU A 191 2.49 19.22 -10.74
C LEU A 191 2.58 17.86 -11.41
N ASP A 192 2.75 17.87 -12.73
CA ASP A 192 3.07 16.66 -13.46
C ASP A 192 4.49 16.22 -13.07
N VAL A 193 4.59 15.14 -12.30
CA VAL A 193 5.87 14.60 -11.82
C VAL A 193 6.60 13.87 -12.95
N GLU A 194 5.89 13.54 -14.04
CA GLU A 194 6.45 12.90 -15.22
C GLU A 194 7.02 13.91 -16.22
N ASP A 195 6.79 15.22 -16.00
CA ASP A 195 7.41 16.31 -16.77
C ASP A 195 8.88 16.54 -16.33
N GLU A 196 9.82 15.98 -17.08
CA GLU A 196 11.26 16.11 -16.80
C GLU A 196 11.78 17.56 -16.89
N ASP A 197 11.07 18.46 -17.58
CA ASP A 197 11.45 19.87 -17.72
C ASP A 197 10.93 20.74 -16.56
N ALA A 198 10.07 20.19 -15.70
CA ALA A 198 9.51 20.91 -14.55
C ALA A 198 10.57 21.17 -13.46
N PRO A 199 10.64 22.38 -12.87
CA PRO A 199 11.59 22.67 -11.81
C PRO A 199 11.27 21.87 -10.54
N PHE A 200 12.30 21.35 -9.86
CA PHE A 200 12.12 20.70 -8.55
C PHE A 200 11.73 21.73 -7.48
N LEU A 201 10.44 21.81 -7.14
CA LEU A 201 9.88 22.73 -6.13
C LEU A 201 9.76 22.11 -4.74
N GLY A 202 10.27 20.89 -4.55
CA GLY A 202 10.20 20.13 -3.30
C GLY A 202 9.46 18.79 -3.45
N PRO A 203 9.32 18.01 -2.36
CA PRO A 203 8.68 16.71 -2.39
C PRO A 203 7.15 16.81 -2.52
N VAL A 204 6.57 15.85 -3.25
CA VAL A 204 5.11 15.70 -3.51
C VAL A 204 4.45 14.53 -2.78
N PHE A 205 5.26 13.66 -2.15
CA PHE A 205 4.88 12.47 -1.36
C PHE A 205 4.06 11.39 -2.12
N PRO A 206 4.10 10.11 -1.70
CA PRO A 206 3.40 9.04 -2.40
C PRO A 206 1.86 9.14 -2.36
N PHE A 207 1.33 9.84 -1.35
CA PHE A 207 -0.10 10.08 -1.18
C PHE A 207 -0.32 11.54 -0.79
N ASP A 208 -1.47 12.10 -1.18
CA ASP A 208 -1.81 13.47 -0.79
C ASP A 208 -1.93 13.60 0.73
N LEU A 209 -1.16 14.52 1.31
CA LEU A 209 -1.08 14.69 2.77
C LEU A 209 -2.43 15.01 3.40
N ARG A 210 -3.27 15.82 2.73
CA ARG A 210 -4.59 16.20 3.26
C ARG A 210 -5.54 15.02 3.24
N LEU A 211 -5.53 14.23 2.16
CA LEU A 211 -6.31 13.00 2.10
C LEU A 211 -5.86 11.98 3.16
N SER A 212 -4.57 11.88 3.45
CA SER A 212 -4.07 11.03 4.56
C SER A 212 -4.54 11.49 5.94
N ILE A 213 -4.68 12.79 6.17
CA ILE A 213 -5.26 13.34 7.41
C ILE A 213 -6.75 12.95 7.51
N ILE A 214 -7.50 13.07 6.41
CA ILE A 214 -8.90 12.62 6.36
C ILE A 214 -8.98 11.12 6.67
N LYS A 215 -8.13 10.29 6.04
CA LYS A 215 -8.04 8.84 6.31
C LYS A 215 -7.74 8.51 7.78
N ALA A 216 -6.86 9.27 8.43
CA ALA A 216 -6.60 9.11 9.86
C ALA A 216 -7.89 9.30 10.67
N ARG A 217 -8.66 10.33 10.31
CA ARG A 217 -9.94 10.61 10.95
C ARG A 217 -11.02 9.60 10.63
N VAL A 218 -11.10 9.12 9.39
CA VAL A 218 -11.96 8.00 8.97
C VAL A 218 -11.70 6.78 9.85
N HIS A 219 -10.44 6.39 10.01
CA HIS A 219 -10.09 5.29 10.90
C HIS A 219 -10.55 5.57 12.34
N ARG A 220 -10.21 6.73 12.91
CA ARG A 220 -10.56 7.08 14.29
C ARG A 220 -12.08 7.06 14.53
N GLU A 221 -12.83 7.73 13.67
CA GLU A 221 -14.26 7.99 13.85
C GLU A 221 -15.16 6.84 13.39
N LEU A 222 -14.69 5.98 12.48
CA LEU A 222 -15.51 4.90 11.91
C LEU A 222 -14.99 3.50 12.25
N TYR A 223 -13.67 3.29 12.40
CA TYR A 223 -13.08 1.94 12.49
C TYR A 223 -12.33 1.63 13.80
N SER A 224 -12.03 2.62 14.63
CA SER A 224 -11.42 2.39 15.95
C SER A 224 -12.32 1.58 16.89
N VAL A 225 -11.71 0.90 17.88
CA VAL A 225 -12.47 0.19 18.93
C VAL A 225 -13.48 1.08 19.64
N SER A 226 -13.17 2.37 19.80
CA SER A 226 -14.06 3.34 20.42
C SER A 226 -15.26 3.70 19.54
N SER A 227 -15.07 3.82 18.22
CA SER A 227 -16.14 4.17 17.28
C SER A 227 -17.12 3.02 17.07
N LEU A 228 -16.72 1.77 17.27
CA LEU A 228 -17.61 0.61 17.25
C LEU A 228 -18.70 0.67 18.32
N ARG A 229 -18.56 1.54 19.33
CA ARG A 229 -19.53 1.74 20.40
C ARG A 229 -20.51 2.90 20.16
N LYS A 230 -20.34 3.65 19.06
CA LYS A 230 -21.24 4.75 18.68
C LYS A 230 -22.66 4.24 18.45
N SER A 231 -23.64 5.06 18.79
CA SER A 231 -25.03 4.87 18.35
C SER A 231 -25.16 5.07 16.83
N ASP A 232 -26.23 4.55 16.22
CA ASP A 232 -26.51 4.74 14.79
C ASP A 232 -26.52 6.23 14.41
N ALA A 233 -27.08 7.10 15.27
CA ALA A 233 -27.10 8.54 15.03
C ALA A 233 -25.70 9.18 15.04
N GLU A 234 -24.84 8.81 16.00
CA GLU A 234 -23.46 9.30 16.07
C GLU A 234 -22.61 8.79 14.91
N LEU A 235 -22.83 7.54 14.50
CA LEU A 235 -22.17 6.94 13.34
C LEU A 235 -22.57 7.67 12.05
N LEU A 236 -23.86 7.84 11.79
CA LEU A 236 -24.36 8.55 10.61
C LEU A 236 -23.92 10.01 10.59
N LYS A 237 -23.88 10.67 11.76
CA LYS A 237 -23.29 12.01 11.90
C LYS A 237 -21.82 12.01 11.48
N SER A 238 -21.02 11.06 11.97
CA SER A 238 -19.59 10.95 11.64
C SER A 238 -19.38 10.71 10.14
N ILE A 239 -20.22 9.88 9.52
CA ILE A 239 -20.20 9.61 8.07
C ILE A 239 -20.42 10.90 7.29
N ARG A 240 -21.45 11.68 7.64
CA ARG A 240 -21.74 12.95 6.97
C ARG A 240 -20.61 13.97 7.12
N GLU A 241 -20.08 14.14 8.33
CA GLU A 241 -18.97 15.07 8.58
C GLU A 241 -17.69 14.68 7.80
N LEU A 242 -17.43 13.38 7.63
CA LEU A 242 -16.30 12.90 6.85
C LEU A 242 -16.53 13.01 5.34
N ASP A 243 -17.75 12.79 4.87
CA ASP A 243 -18.15 12.99 3.47
C ASP A 243 -18.03 14.47 3.07
N ASP A 244 -18.53 15.39 3.90
CA ASP A 244 -18.41 16.83 3.69
C ASP A 244 -16.94 17.27 3.57
N GLU A 245 -16.05 16.73 4.41
CA GLU A 245 -14.61 17.05 4.36
C GLU A 245 -13.89 16.44 3.17
N LEU A 246 -14.27 15.23 2.77
CA LEU A 246 -13.73 14.60 1.58
C LEU A 246 -14.17 15.37 0.32
N GLU A 247 -15.40 15.88 0.30
CA GLU A 247 -15.90 16.75 -0.76
C GLU A 247 -15.19 18.11 -0.78
N GLU A 248 -14.98 18.73 0.39
CA GLU A 248 -14.19 19.97 0.50
C GLU A 248 -12.76 19.76 -0.04
N TRP A 249 -12.11 18.66 0.35
CA TRP A 249 -10.83 18.27 -0.20
C TRP A 249 -10.89 18.11 -1.72
N ARG A 250 -11.88 17.39 -2.26
CA ARG A 250 -12.03 17.15 -3.70
C ARG A 250 -12.21 18.45 -4.47
N LEU A 251 -13.02 19.37 -3.97
CA LEU A 251 -13.25 20.68 -4.59
C LEU A 251 -11.99 21.56 -4.55
N SER A 252 -11.14 21.40 -3.53
CA SER A 252 -9.84 22.09 -3.45
C SER A 252 -8.79 21.56 -4.44
N VAL A 253 -8.96 20.35 -4.99
CA VAL A 253 -8.07 19.81 -6.03
C VAL A 253 -8.29 20.58 -7.34
N PRO A 254 -7.22 20.98 -8.06
CA PRO A 254 -7.33 21.64 -9.36
C PRO A 254 -8.19 20.84 -10.35
N PRO A 255 -9.02 21.49 -11.20
CA PRO A 255 -9.96 20.79 -12.07
C PRO A 255 -9.37 19.68 -12.94
N THR A 256 -8.12 19.83 -13.40
CA THR A 256 -7.42 18.84 -14.22
C THR A 256 -7.06 17.56 -13.48
N TRP A 257 -6.86 17.64 -12.16
CA TRP A 257 -6.49 16.51 -11.29
C TRP A 257 -7.65 16.04 -10.42
N ARG A 258 -8.79 16.74 -10.46
CA ARG A 258 -9.91 16.52 -9.55
C ARG A 258 -10.57 15.17 -9.82
N PRO A 259 -10.65 14.28 -8.82
CA PRO A 259 -11.41 13.05 -8.95
C PRO A 259 -12.90 13.31 -9.23
N THR A 260 -13.49 12.48 -10.07
CA THR A 260 -14.95 12.47 -10.31
C THR A 260 -15.63 11.59 -9.27
N MET A 261 -16.84 11.98 -8.85
CA MET A 261 -17.61 11.20 -7.88
C MET A 261 -18.02 9.84 -8.45
N SER A 262 -18.46 9.83 -9.71
CA SER A 262 -18.68 8.64 -10.53
C SER A 262 -17.80 8.72 -11.78
N PHE A 263 -17.19 7.61 -12.17
CA PHE A 263 -16.33 7.53 -13.36
C PHE A 263 -16.91 6.53 -14.36
N SER A 264 -16.92 6.91 -15.64
CA SER A 264 -17.26 6.04 -16.76
C SER A 264 -16.15 6.04 -17.81
N LEU A 265 -16.08 5.02 -18.67
CA LEU A 265 -15.10 5.00 -19.77
C LEU A 265 -15.30 6.15 -20.79
N GLU A 266 -16.47 6.77 -20.79
CA GLU A 266 -16.78 7.93 -21.65
C GLU A 266 -16.19 9.24 -21.10
N THR A 267 -15.89 9.29 -19.80
CA THR A 267 -15.18 10.43 -19.20
C THR A 267 -13.69 10.37 -19.54
N SER A 268 -13.24 11.27 -20.41
CA SER A 268 -11.81 11.41 -20.75
C SER A 268 -11.04 12.02 -19.57
N ASP A 269 -9.97 11.34 -19.14
CA ASP A 269 -8.96 11.90 -18.24
C ASP A 269 -7.78 12.42 -19.09
N PRO A 270 -7.62 13.76 -19.24
CA PRO A 270 -6.57 14.32 -20.09
C PRO A 270 -5.16 14.10 -19.54
N ASN A 271 -5.00 13.81 -18.24
CA ASN A 271 -3.72 13.70 -17.54
C ASN A 271 -3.60 12.33 -16.85
N MET A 272 -3.74 11.24 -17.61
CA MET A 272 -3.71 9.89 -17.07
C MET A 272 -2.27 9.39 -16.86
N GLY A 273 -1.58 9.92 -15.85
CA GLY A 273 -0.30 9.41 -15.34
C GLY A 273 -0.47 8.61 -14.04
N MET A 274 0.56 7.90 -13.59
CA MET A 274 0.46 7.02 -12.41
C MET A 274 0.06 7.78 -11.13
N HIS A 275 0.49 9.04 -11.00
CA HIS A 275 0.07 9.93 -9.90
C HIS A 275 -1.44 10.18 -9.89
N SER A 276 -2.04 10.44 -11.07
CA SER A 276 -3.50 10.62 -11.21
C SER A 276 -4.24 9.33 -10.83
N VAL A 277 -3.70 8.18 -11.25
CA VAL A 277 -4.26 6.87 -10.89
C VAL A 277 -4.31 6.66 -9.39
N LEU A 278 -3.18 6.89 -8.70
CA LEU A 278 -3.15 6.78 -7.25
C LEU A 278 -4.10 7.77 -6.59
N LEU A 279 -4.10 9.04 -7.01
CA LEU A 279 -4.96 10.08 -6.42
C LEU A 279 -6.45 9.69 -6.49
N ARG A 280 -6.92 9.25 -7.66
CA ARG A 280 -8.33 8.89 -7.89
C ARG A 280 -8.72 7.61 -7.16
N LEU A 281 -7.88 6.57 -7.21
CA LEU A 281 -8.13 5.32 -6.47
C LEU A 281 -8.19 5.58 -4.95
N ASN A 282 -7.34 6.46 -4.43
CA ASN A 282 -7.37 6.83 -3.02
C ASN A 282 -8.63 7.61 -2.63
N TYR A 283 -9.10 8.50 -3.51
CA TYR A 283 -10.36 9.21 -3.31
C TYR A 283 -11.55 8.23 -3.29
N HIS A 284 -11.69 7.39 -4.32
CA HIS A 284 -12.79 6.43 -4.39
C HIS A 284 -12.75 5.42 -3.26
N PHE A 285 -11.56 4.96 -2.85
CA PHE A 285 -11.41 4.13 -1.66
C PHE A 285 -11.88 4.85 -0.40
N CYS A 286 -11.52 6.12 -0.21
CA CYS A 286 -11.93 6.89 0.96
C CYS A 286 -13.46 7.09 1.00
N MET A 287 -14.09 7.42 -0.14
CA MET A 287 -15.55 7.45 -0.28
C MET A 287 -16.17 6.09 0.09
N ALA A 288 -15.61 5.00 -0.45
CA ALA A 288 -16.13 3.66 -0.23
C ALA A 288 -16.13 3.30 1.26
N ILE A 289 -15.02 3.49 1.97
CA ILE A 289 -14.92 3.14 3.40
C ILE A 289 -15.75 4.07 4.29
N ILE A 290 -15.83 5.38 3.99
CA ILE A 290 -16.69 6.30 4.76
C ILE A 290 -18.13 5.79 4.75
N HIS A 291 -18.63 5.48 3.56
CA HIS A 291 -20.02 5.09 3.40
C HIS A 291 -20.32 3.64 3.76
N GLN A 292 -19.35 2.72 3.61
CA GLN A 292 -19.51 1.32 4.00
C GLN A 292 -19.75 1.18 5.51
N ALA A 293 -19.25 2.12 6.30
CA ALA A 293 -19.49 2.16 7.74
C ALA A 293 -20.98 2.17 8.11
N SER A 294 -21.88 2.68 7.24
CA SER A 294 -23.32 2.72 7.51
C SER A 294 -23.94 1.32 7.66
N GLY A 295 -23.35 0.29 7.05
CA GLY A 295 -23.81 -1.10 7.14
C GLY A 295 -23.78 -1.68 8.56
N ARG A 296 -23.12 -1.00 9.51
CA ARG A 296 -23.07 -1.39 10.92
C ARG A 296 -24.21 -0.84 11.77
N CYS A 297 -25.11 -0.03 11.19
CA CYS A 297 -26.28 0.48 11.92
C CYS A 297 -27.17 -0.69 12.39
N LYS A 298 -27.53 -0.70 13.68
CA LYS A 298 -28.36 -1.76 14.26
C LYS A 298 -29.78 -1.72 13.71
N SER A 299 -30.32 -0.52 13.53
CA SER A 299 -31.65 -0.27 12.96
C SER A 299 -31.79 -0.77 11.51
N TRP A 300 -30.68 -0.86 10.75
CA TRP A 300 -30.64 -1.49 9.43
C TRP A 300 -30.83 -3.01 9.54
N MET A 301 -30.16 -3.66 10.50
CA MET A 301 -30.36 -5.09 10.74
C MET A 301 -31.75 -5.43 11.31
N GLU A 302 -32.38 -4.47 12.00
CA GLU A 302 -33.69 -4.63 12.63
C GLU A 302 -34.87 -4.12 11.75
N GLY A 303 -34.59 -3.53 10.57
CA GLY A 303 -35.61 -3.16 9.57
C GLY A 303 -36.45 -1.91 9.87
N GLN A 304 -35.91 -0.91 10.58
CA GLN A 304 -36.66 0.31 10.93
C GLN A 304 -36.73 1.34 9.78
N SER A 305 -37.93 1.54 9.22
CA SER A 305 -38.20 2.21 7.92
C SER A 305 -37.50 3.56 7.63
N GLY A 306 -37.35 4.48 8.59
CA GLY A 306 -36.79 5.82 8.32
C GLY A 306 -35.25 5.89 8.27
N ILE A 307 -34.56 5.07 9.06
CA ILE A 307 -33.08 5.01 9.07
C ILE A 307 -32.58 4.11 7.93
N VAL A 308 -33.40 3.14 7.52
CA VAL A 308 -33.11 2.21 6.41
C VAL A 308 -32.84 2.94 5.09
N ASP A 309 -33.55 4.03 4.77
CA ASP A 309 -33.38 4.76 3.51
C ASP A 309 -32.04 5.54 3.44
N GLY A 310 -31.66 6.21 4.53
CA GLY A 310 -30.37 6.90 4.63
C GLY A 310 -29.18 5.94 4.64
N VAL A 311 -29.30 4.80 5.32
CA VAL A 311 -28.27 3.75 5.31
C VAL A 311 -28.12 3.14 3.92
N SER A 312 -29.23 2.85 3.24
CA SER A 312 -29.24 2.34 1.86
C SER A 312 -28.60 3.32 0.88
N SER A 313 -28.95 4.61 0.97
CA SER A 313 -28.34 5.67 0.15
C SER A 313 -26.82 5.77 0.37
N SER A 314 -26.36 5.72 1.64
CA SER A 314 -24.94 5.68 1.96
C SER A 314 -24.28 4.44 1.36
N MET A 315 -24.85 3.25 1.54
CA MET A 315 -24.28 2.03 0.97
C MET A 315 -24.17 2.09 -0.55
N ALA A 316 -25.15 2.68 -1.23
CA ALA A 316 -25.12 2.89 -2.68
C ALA A 316 -23.93 3.77 -3.12
N LEU A 317 -23.58 4.82 -2.34
CA LEU A 317 -22.38 5.64 -2.59
C LEU A 317 -21.09 4.81 -2.46
N SER A 318 -21.02 3.90 -1.49
CA SER A 318 -19.87 3.01 -1.33
C SER A 318 -19.68 2.07 -2.53
N VAL A 319 -20.79 1.51 -3.02
CA VAL A 319 -20.80 0.64 -4.20
C VAL A 319 -20.45 1.43 -5.46
N GLU A 320 -20.97 2.64 -5.64
CA GLU A 320 -20.67 3.48 -6.80
C GLU A 320 -19.20 3.93 -6.84
N ALA A 321 -18.61 4.28 -5.69
CA ALA A 321 -17.19 4.58 -5.60
C ALA A 321 -16.33 3.34 -5.94
N SER A 322 -16.78 2.14 -5.53
CA SER A 322 -16.13 0.87 -5.88
C SER A 322 -16.22 0.56 -7.39
N ARG A 323 -17.38 0.80 -8.02
CA ARG A 323 -17.55 0.67 -9.48
C ARG A 323 -16.63 1.63 -10.23
N SER A 324 -16.55 2.87 -9.77
CA SER A 324 -15.69 3.91 -10.33
C SER A 324 -14.21 3.55 -10.22
N SER A 325 -13.78 2.96 -9.10
CA SER A 325 -12.41 2.47 -8.90
C SER A 325 -12.02 1.41 -9.92
N LEU A 326 -12.89 0.41 -10.14
CA LEU A 326 -12.63 -0.66 -11.10
C LEU A 326 -12.63 -0.13 -12.55
N CYS A 327 -13.61 0.71 -12.88
CA CYS A 327 -13.72 1.31 -14.21
C CYS A 327 -12.53 2.21 -14.53
N TYR A 328 -12.05 2.98 -13.56
CA TYR A 328 -10.90 3.85 -13.74
C TYR A 328 -9.60 3.05 -13.90
N LEU A 329 -9.40 2.00 -13.09
CA LEU A 329 -8.24 1.12 -13.22
C LEU A 329 -8.20 0.41 -14.58
N GLU A 330 -9.37 0.03 -15.12
CA GLU A 330 -9.47 -0.53 -16.47
C GLU A 330 -9.04 0.48 -17.53
N ALA A 331 -9.53 1.71 -17.46
CA ALA A 331 -9.14 2.77 -18.39
C ALA A 331 -7.64 3.10 -18.30
N ALA A 332 -7.09 3.08 -17.08
CA ALA A 332 -5.70 3.41 -16.78
C ALA A 332 -4.70 2.27 -17.01
N GLU A 333 -5.11 1.10 -17.52
CA GLU A 333 -4.22 -0.07 -17.71
C GLU A 333 -2.89 0.27 -18.41
N HIS A 334 -2.92 1.20 -19.37
CA HIS A 334 -1.76 1.55 -20.19
C HIS A 334 -0.71 2.42 -19.50
N VAL A 335 -1.04 3.07 -18.37
CA VAL A 335 -0.13 3.96 -17.62
C VAL A 335 0.31 3.39 -16.28
N VAL A 336 -0.18 2.20 -15.91
CA VAL A 336 0.26 1.50 -14.70
C VAL A 336 1.70 1.03 -14.89
N VAL A 337 2.60 1.51 -14.02
CA VAL A 337 4.04 1.21 -14.06
C VAL A 337 4.31 -0.23 -13.60
N ASP A 338 5.33 -0.87 -14.19
CA ASP A 338 5.79 -2.20 -13.75
C ASP A 338 6.22 -2.19 -12.27
N GLY A 339 5.93 -3.29 -11.53
CA GLY A 339 6.40 -3.47 -10.15
C GLY A 339 5.56 -2.80 -9.05
N VAL A 340 4.48 -2.08 -9.41
CA VAL A 340 3.56 -1.46 -8.43
C VAL A 340 2.38 -2.36 -8.04
N PHE A 341 2.39 -3.62 -8.49
CA PHE A 341 1.28 -4.58 -8.30
C PHE A 341 0.80 -4.64 -6.85
N TRP A 342 1.71 -4.91 -5.91
CA TRP A 342 1.35 -5.08 -4.51
C TRP A 342 0.86 -3.79 -3.84
N THR A 343 1.29 -2.64 -4.36
CA THR A 343 0.80 -1.33 -3.92
C THR A 343 -0.62 -1.07 -4.40
N LEU A 344 -0.94 -1.46 -5.64
CA LEU A 344 -2.24 -1.20 -6.26
C LEU A 344 -3.30 -2.25 -5.97
N ILE A 345 -2.96 -3.54 -5.86
CA ILE A 345 -3.92 -4.65 -5.81
C ILE A 345 -4.97 -4.51 -4.70
N PHE A 346 -4.63 -3.82 -3.61
CA PHE A 346 -5.55 -3.55 -2.54
C PHE A 346 -6.82 -2.80 -2.98
N TYR A 347 -6.70 -1.75 -3.80
CA TYR A 347 -7.83 -0.91 -4.19
C TYR A 347 -8.91 -1.69 -4.95
N PRO A 348 -8.59 -2.41 -6.04
CA PRO A 348 -9.61 -3.16 -6.75
C PRO A 348 -10.07 -4.38 -5.96
N MET A 349 -9.25 -4.98 -5.07
CA MET A 349 -9.74 -6.03 -4.17
C MET A 349 -10.81 -5.52 -3.19
N SER A 350 -10.60 -4.35 -2.59
CA SER A 350 -11.59 -3.69 -1.73
C SER A 350 -12.87 -3.36 -2.49
N ALA A 351 -12.76 -2.85 -3.72
CA ALA A 351 -13.91 -2.57 -4.58
C ALA A 351 -14.69 -3.84 -4.97
N LEU A 352 -13.99 -4.92 -5.35
CA LEU A 352 -14.59 -6.22 -5.67
C LEU A 352 -15.38 -6.79 -4.49
N LEU A 353 -14.81 -6.72 -3.28
CA LEU A 353 -15.49 -7.18 -2.06
C LEU A 353 -16.75 -6.36 -1.76
N THR A 354 -16.67 -5.04 -1.93
CA THR A 354 -17.82 -4.15 -1.71
C THR A 354 -18.96 -4.46 -2.67
N ILE A 355 -18.66 -4.59 -3.97
CA ILE A 355 -19.64 -4.93 -5.01
C ILE A 355 -20.20 -6.34 -4.77
N PHE A 356 -19.35 -7.32 -4.45
CA PHE A 356 -19.75 -8.68 -4.12
C PHE A 356 -20.74 -8.71 -2.94
N CYS A 357 -20.43 -8.01 -1.85
CA CYS A 357 -21.33 -7.91 -0.70
C CYS A 357 -22.66 -7.25 -1.07
N SER A 358 -22.66 -6.23 -1.94
CA SER A 358 -23.88 -5.60 -2.43
C SER A 358 -24.76 -6.58 -3.22
N ILE A 359 -24.17 -7.40 -4.10
CA ILE A 359 -24.89 -8.45 -4.84
C ILE A 359 -25.52 -9.45 -3.86
N LEU A 360 -24.80 -9.86 -2.82
CA LEU A 360 -25.33 -10.81 -1.83
C LEU A 360 -26.49 -10.22 -1.01
N GLN A 361 -26.46 -8.93 -0.71
CA GLN A 361 -27.50 -8.25 0.06
C GLN A 361 -28.79 -8.06 -0.76
N THR A 362 -28.65 -7.69 -2.04
CA THR A 362 -29.79 -7.42 -2.94
C THR A 362 -29.58 -8.08 -4.31
N PRO A 363 -29.66 -9.42 -4.40
CA PRO A 363 -29.34 -10.17 -5.62
C PRO A 363 -30.31 -9.95 -6.80
N LEU A 364 -31.49 -9.39 -6.52
CA LEU A 364 -32.50 -9.04 -7.52
C LEU A 364 -32.40 -7.58 -7.98
N ASP A 365 -31.39 -6.82 -7.52
CA ASP A 365 -31.18 -5.45 -7.97
C ASP A 365 -30.90 -5.43 -9.49
N PRO A 366 -31.47 -4.48 -10.25
CA PRO A 366 -31.23 -4.39 -11.70
C PRO A 366 -29.75 -4.31 -12.09
N HIS A 367 -28.88 -3.73 -11.24
CA HIS A 367 -27.46 -3.60 -11.49
C HIS A 367 -26.65 -4.85 -11.13
N SER A 368 -27.23 -5.85 -10.45
CA SER A 368 -26.49 -7.05 -10.00
C SER A 368 -25.83 -7.82 -11.14
N HIS A 369 -26.46 -7.88 -12.30
CA HIS A 369 -25.88 -8.51 -13.50
C HIS A 369 -24.73 -7.70 -14.09
N GLU A 370 -24.82 -6.37 -14.09
CA GLU A 370 -23.75 -5.49 -14.54
C GLU A 370 -22.57 -5.54 -13.58
N ASP A 371 -22.83 -5.50 -12.28
CA ASP A 371 -21.83 -5.64 -11.22
C ASP A 371 -21.11 -6.99 -11.31
N LEU A 372 -21.84 -8.08 -11.56
CA LEU A 372 -21.24 -9.38 -11.83
C LEU A 372 -20.33 -9.34 -13.08
N ASN A 373 -20.72 -8.61 -14.12
CA ASN A 373 -19.86 -8.42 -15.30
C ASN A 373 -18.61 -7.61 -14.96
N ARG A 374 -18.70 -6.60 -14.09
CA ARG A 374 -17.54 -5.86 -13.58
C ARG A 374 -16.58 -6.76 -12.81
N LEU A 375 -17.09 -7.70 -11.98
CA LEU A 375 -16.23 -8.71 -11.33
C LEU A 375 -15.45 -9.53 -12.37
N LYS A 376 -16.10 -9.94 -13.48
CA LYS A 376 -15.46 -10.69 -14.58
C LYS A 376 -14.37 -9.89 -15.29
N VAL A 377 -14.69 -8.65 -15.67
CA VAL A 377 -13.77 -7.75 -16.39
C VAL A 377 -12.56 -7.44 -15.51
N ALA A 378 -12.79 -7.15 -14.23
CA ALA A 378 -11.72 -6.91 -13.27
C ALA A 378 -10.78 -8.10 -13.13
N THR A 379 -11.26 -9.36 -13.12
CA THR A 379 -10.37 -10.54 -13.10
C THR A 379 -9.42 -10.54 -14.30
N ILE A 380 -9.96 -10.32 -15.50
CA ILE A 380 -9.18 -10.34 -16.76
C ILE A 380 -8.23 -9.14 -16.81
N MET A 381 -8.67 -7.96 -16.36
CA MET A 381 -7.83 -6.77 -16.25
C MET A 381 -6.69 -7.00 -15.25
N MET A 382 -6.95 -7.55 -14.07
CA MET A 382 -5.91 -7.85 -13.09
C MET A 382 -4.88 -8.85 -13.64
N GLU A 383 -5.32 -9.91 -14.32
CA GLU A 383 -4.42 -10.83 -15.01
C GLU A 383 -3.57 -10.09 -16.05
N ARG A 384 -4.17 -9.24 -16.89
CA ARG A 384 -3.43 -8.51 -17.93
C ARG A 384 -2.46 -7.45 -17.38
N VAL A 385 -2.88 -6.68 -16.39
CA VAL A 385 -2.08 -5.60 -15.78
C VAL A 385 -0.93 -6.20 -14.99
N PHE A 386 -1.18 -7.29 -14.25
CA PHE A 386 -0.24 -7.76 -13.23
C PHE A 386 0.58 -9.00 -13.63
N SER A 387 0.17 -9.79 -14.62
CA SER A 387 0.97 -10.95 -15.07
C SER A 387 2.17 -10.58 -15.96
N ARG A 388 2.27 -9.32 -16.44
CA ARG A 388 3.20 -8.97 -17.52
C ARG A 388 4.68 -9.18 -17.18
N LYS A 389 5.12 -9.12 -15.90
CA LYS A 389 6.53 -9.30 -15.50
C LYS A 389 6.76 -9.74 -14.03
N LEU A 390 5.86 -10.53 -13.42
CA LEU A 390 6.08 -10.99 -12.04
C LEU A 390 7.16 -12.08 -11.97
N PRO A 391 8.13 -11.99 -11.03
CA PRO A 391 9.06 -13.09 -10.77
C PRO A 391 8.32 -14.39 -10.39
N ASP A 392 8.90 -15.55 -10.68
CA ASP A 392 8.24 -16.87 -10.48
C ASP A 392 7.69 -17.09 -9.06
N HIS A 393 8.40 -16.59 -8.04
CA HIS A 393 7.97 -16.71 -6.63
C HIS A 393 6.76 -15.82 -6.29
N GLU A 394 6.48 -14.79 -7.09
CA GLU A 394 5.30 -13.93 -6.95
C GLU A 394 4.09 -14.47 -7.72
N LEU A 395 4.31 -15.25 -8.77
CA LEU A 395 3.23 -15.89 -9.56
C LEU A 395 2.35 -16.80 -8.70
N VAL A 396 2.92 -17.49 -7.71
CA VAL A 396 2.14 -18.33 -6.78
C VAL A 396 1.19 -17.49 -5.94
N ARG A 397 1.67 -16.36 -5.39
CA ARG A 397 0.83 -15.45 -4.60
C ARG A 397 -0.22 -14.75 -5.48
N PHE A 398 0.15 -14.39 -6.70
CA PHE A 398 -0.78 -13.85 -7.70
C PHE A 398 -1.91 -14.84 -8.01
N LYS A 399 -1.57 -16.11 -8.22
CA LYS A 399 -2.57 -17.16 -8.47
C LYS A 399 -3.59 -17.30 -7.33
N MET A 400 -3.16 -17.21 -6.08
CA MET A 400 -4.09 -17.22 -4.93
C MET A 400 -5.10 -16.07 -5.00
N VAL A 401 -4.67 -14.88 -5.41
CA VAL A 401 -5.57 -13.72 -5.60
C VAL A 401 -6.55 -13.98 -6.75
N ALA A 402 -6.08 -14.50 -7.88
CA ALA A 402 -6.92 -14.83 -9.03
C ALA A 402 -7.97 -15.92 -8.70
N ASP A 403 -7.55 -16.98 -7.99
CA ASP A 403 -8.45 -18.05 -7.53
C ASP A 403 -9.51 -17.50 -6.57
N PHE A 404 -9.13 -16.61 -5.65
CA PHE A 404 -10.07 -15.95 -4.74
C PHE A 404 -11.11 -15.09 -5.46
N ILE A 405 -10.71 -14.28 -6.43
CA ILE A 405 -11.64 -13.46 -7.22
C ILE A 405 -12.59 -14.34 -8.04
N THR A 406 -12.07 -15.44 -8.61
CA THR A 406 -12.88 -16.42 -9.34
C THR A 406 -13.98 -17.01 -8.45
N GLU A 407 -13.66 -17.30 -7.19
CA GLU A 407 -14.63 -17.80 -6.23
C GLU A 407 -15.67 -16.75 -5.83
N LEU A 408 -15.28 -15.48 -5.61
CA LEU A 408 -16.23 -14.39 -5.37
C LEU A 408 -17.25 -14.25 -6.51
N LYS A 409 -16.77 -14.26 -7.75
CA LYS A 409 -17.61 -14.24 -8.94
C LYS A 409 -18.60 -15.41 -8.96
N ARG A 410 -18.11 -16.64 -8.73
CA ARG A 410 -18.93 -17.85 -8.74
C ARG A 410 -20.04 -17.76 -7.68
N MET A 411 -19.71 -17.30 -6.48
CA MET A 411 -20.66 -17.12 -5.39
C MET A 411 -21.72 -16.04 -5.72
N ALA A 412 -21.32 -14.92 -6.32
CA ALA A 412 -22.24 -13.88 -6.77
C ALA A 412 -23.22 -14.39 -7.84
N GLU A 413 -22.73 -15.15 -8.83
CA GLU A 413 -23.57 -15.82 -9.84
C GLU A 413 -24.62 -16.73 -9.18
N CYS A 414 -24.19 -17.60 -8.27
CA CYS A 414 -25.10 -18.49 -7.55
C CYS A 414 -26.16 -17.74 -6.74
N ALA A 415 -25.81 -16.60 -6.13
CA ALA A 415 -26.75 -15.81 -5.35
C ALA A 415 -27.85 -15.20 -6.22
N ILE A 416 -27.48 -14.63 -7.37
CA ILE A 416 -28.43 -14.06 -8.35
C ILE A 416 -29.34 -15.15 -8.90
N ASP A 417 -28.77 -16.27 -9.37
CA ASP A 417 -29.53 -17.37 -9.98
C ASP A 417 -30.54 -17.98 -9.00
N LYS A 418 -30.11 -18.17 -7.74
CA LYS A 418 -30.96 -18.68 -6.66
C LYS A 418 -32.13 -17.74 -6.39
N ALA A 419 -31.88 -16.44 -6.22
CA ALA A 419 -32.92 -15.47 -5.92
C ALA A 419 -33.97 -15.39 -7.03
N TRP A 420 -33.55 -15.40 -8.30
CA TRP A 420 -34.48 -15.43 -9.44
C TRP A 420 -35.27 -16.73 -9.54
N ALA A 421 -34.66 -17.88 -9.22
CA ALA A 421 -35.36 -19.15 -9.18
C ALA A 421 -36.46 -19.17 -8.10
N GLU A 422 -36.16 -18.66 -6.92
CA GLU A 422 -37.13 -18.54 -5.81
C GLU A 422 -38.27 -17.57 -6.15
N GLN A 423 -37.97 -16.43 -6.77
CA GLN A 423 -38.98 -15.48 -7.23
C GLN A 423 -39.93 -16.11 -8.27
N ARG A 424 -39.37 -16.82 -9.28
CA ARG A 424 -40.18 -17.54 -10.28
C ARG A 424 -41.07 -18.62 -9.64
N ALA A 425 -40.54 -19.39 -8.69
CA ALA A 425 -41.30 -20.41 -7.97
C ALA A 425 -42.46 -19.80 -7.15
N SER A 426 -42.24 -18.64 -6.51
CA SER A 426 -43.28 -17.91 -5.78
C SER A 426 -44.39 -17.40 -6.70
N HIS A 427 -44.05 -16.95 -7.90
CA HIS A 427 -45.03 -16.52 -8.90
C HIS A 427 -45.84 -17.69 -9.51
N MET A 428 -45.28 -18.89 -9.59
CA MET A 428 -45.99 -20.09 -10.08
C MET A 428 -46.90 -20.73 -9.01
N ALA A 429 -46.66 -20.43 -7.73
CA ALA A 429 -47.44 -20.95 -6.61
C ALA A 429 -48.65 -20.06 -6.22
N LYS A 430 -48.74 -18.87 -6.79
CA LYS A 430 -49.90 -17.95 -6.71
C LYS A 430 -50.74 -18.07 -7.96
#